data_AF-A0A6C0H5I7-F1
#
_entry.id   AF-A0A6C0H5I7-F1
#
_cell.length_a   1.000
_cell.length_b   1.000
_cell.length_c   1.000
_cell.angle_alpha   90.00
_cell.angle_beta   90.00
_cell.angle_gamma   90.00
#
_symmetry.space_group_name_H-M   'P 1'
#
loop_
_entity.id
_entity.type
_entity.pdbx_description
1 polymer ?
#
loop_
_entity_poly.entity_id
_entity_poly.type
_entity_poly.pdbx_seq_one_letter_code
_entity_poly.pdbx_strand_id
1 'polypeptide(L)'
;MDTTWISMIIILIITYIYYSFIKKKPNPNDSKFFNLTSNIIYFFAILISQIIINSIYLMNKCGMNAGKSFGIGFIITLVPWTLIFGILLIVLMAFPSLKSCFSNVIGYFWVSTRANNLLSKLLMDSKINQEIESSGLSESNKQEYQKVAETLIKIAGNKSIIINEINPFNFEELWNVFTPLIKPNMNTPENKQELFDLVYEKDNWGESMWYIYTSLLVISIVSYQLSVRGCVKDISTMKQEHDEYLKKEQELNQQRELASSTIYTLST
;
A
#
# COMPACT_ATOMS: atom_id res chain seq x y z
N MET A 1 3.64 -24.65 1.61
CA MET A 1 4.32 -23.35 1.46
C MET A 1 3.67 -22.54 0.33
N ASP A 2 2.47 -22.93 -0.11
CA ASP A 2 2.05 -22.65 -1.49
C ASP A 2 1.02 -21.51 -1.57
N THR A 3 0.54 -20.98 -0.44
CA THR A 3 -0.41 -19.86 -0.43
C THR A 3 0.22 -18.52 -0.05
N THR A 4 1.44 -18.53 0.51
CA THR A 4 2.14 -17.30 0.92
C THR A 4 2.44 -16.40 -0.29
N TRP A 5 2.91 -16.97 -1.41
CA TRP A 5 3.17 -16.19 -2.62
C TRP A 5 1.87 -15.63 -3.23
N ILE A 6 0.76 -16.37 -3.13
CA ILE A 6 -0.58 -15.90 -3.54
C ILE A 6 -0.99 -14.68 -2.70
N SER A 7 -0.82 -14.75 -1.38
CA SER A 7 -1.05 -13.60 -0.48
C SER A 7 -0.21 -12.39 -0.88
N MET A 8 1.07 -12.57 -1.17
CA MET A 8 1.96 -11.48 -1.58
C MET A 8 1.50 -10.82 -2.89
N ILE A 9 1.19 -11.62 -3.92
CA ILE A 9 0.72 -11.09 -5.21
C ILE A 9 -0.61 -10.33 -5.05
N ILE A 10 -1.56 -10.90 -4.30
CA ILE A 10 -2.86 -10.27 -4.08
C ILE A 10 -2.71 -8.92 -3.37
N ILE A 11 -1.82 -8.80 -2.38
CA ILE A 11 -1.57 -7.54 -1.69
C ILE A 11 -0.95 -6.50 -2.62
N LEU A 12 -0.01 -6.89 -3.49
CA LEU A 12 0.55 -5.98 -4.49
C LEU A 12 -0.52 -5.48 -5.46
N ILE A 13 -1.41 -6.37 -5.93
CA ILE A 13 -2.52 -6.01 -6.82
C ILE A 13 -3.51 -5.07 -6.12
N ILE A 14 -3.94 -5.39 -4.90
CA ILE A 14 -4.87 -4.55 -4.12
C ILE A 14 -4.24 -3.18 -3.86
N THR A 15 -2.95 -3.13 -3.50
CA THR A 15 -2.22 -1.88 -3.24
C THR A 15 -2.12 -1.04 -4.50
N TYR A 16 -1.76 -1.64 -5.63
CA TYR A 16 -1.72 -0.95 -6.92
C TYR A 16 -3.10 -0.35 -7.28
N ILE A 17 -4.16 -1.17 -7.25
CA ILE A 17 -5.53 -0.72 -7.56
C ILE A 17 -5.95 0.41 -6.62
N TYR A 18 -5.63 0.30 -5.33
CA TYR A 18 -5.96 1.32 -4.35
C TYR A 18 -5.35 2.67 -4.69
N TYR A 19 -4.03 2.73 -4.95
CA TYR A 19 -3.35 4.00 -5.26
C TYR A 19 -3.65 4.53 -6.66
N SER A 20 -3.96 3.66 -7.62
CA SER A 20 -4.29 4.08 -8.99
C SER A 20 -5.72 4.59 -9.15
N PHE A 21 -6.70 4.00 -8.45
CA PHE A 21 -8.13 4.25 -8.73
C PHE A 21 -8.95 4.70 -7.52
N ILE A 22 -8.61 4.27 -6.30
CA ILE A 22 -9.45 4.50 -5.11
C ILE A 22 -8.99 5.75 -4.35
N LYS A 23 -7.68 5.92 -4.17
CA LYS A 23 -7.09 7.05 -3.45
C LYS A 23 -7.14 8.30 -4.32
N LYS A 24 -8.12 9.16 -4.06
CA LYS A 24 -8.28 10.43 -4.78
C LYS A 24 -7.12 11.39 -4.48
N LYS A 25 -6.72 12.18 -5.48
CA LYS A 25 -5.81 13.31 -5.28
C LYS A 25 -6.55 14.45 -4.58
N PRO A 26 -6.02 15.00 -3.47
CA PRO A 26 -6.60 16.18 -2.85
C PRO A 26 -6.38 17.41 -3.74
N ASN A 27 -7.24 18.41 -3.60
CA ASN A 27 -6.99 19.74 -4.13
C ASN A 27 -6.16 20.51 -3.09
N PRO A 28 -5.09 21.23 -3.47
CA PRO A 28 -4.27 22.02 -2.53
C PRO A 28 -5.10 23.04 -1.72
N ASN A 29 -6.24 23.50 -2.26
CA ASN A 29 -7.13 24.43 -1.57
C ASN A 29 -8.18 23.74 -0.68
N ASP A 30 -8.27 22.41 -0.68
CA ASP A 30 -9.24 21.67 0.13
C ASP A 30 -8.65 21.33 1.50
N SER A 31 -9.20 21.98 2.54
CA SER A 31 -8.77 21.82 3.93
C SER A 31 -8.89 20.39 4.49
N LYS A 32 -9.63 19.49 3.83
CA LYS A 32 -9.79 18.09 4.27
C LYS A 32 -8.80 17.17 3.56
N PHE A 33 -7.55 17.27 3.96
CA PHE A 33 -6.47 16.40 3.48
C PHE A 33 -6.68 14.90 3.82
N PHE A 34 -7.52 14.59 4.82
CA PHE A 34 -7.73 13.23 5.33
C PHE A 34 -8.91 12.50 4.68
N ASN A 35 -8.61 11.61 3.75
CA ASN A 35 -9.59 10.65 3.21
C ASN A 35 -9.59 9.34 4.01
N LEU A 36 -10.05 9.41 5.27
CA LEU A 36 -10.12 8.29 6.21
C LEU A 36 -10.92 7.11 5.64
N THR A 37 -12.00 7.40 4.91
CA THR A 37 -12.88 6.41 4.29
C THR A 37 -12.13 5.50 3.31
N SER A 38 -11.20 6.06 2.51
CA SER A 38 -10.46 5.27 1.53
C SER A 38 -9.48 4.28 2.19
N ASN A 39 -8.82 4.68 3.29
CA ASN A 39 -7.91 3.81 4.05
C ASN A 39 -8.64 2.64 4.71
N ILE A 40 -9.86 2.86 5.19
CA ILE A 40 -10.70 1.81 5.79
C ILE A 40 -11.10 0.77 4.74
N ILE A 41 -11.52 1.22 3.54
CA ILE A 41 -11.86 0.32 2.43
C ILE A 41 -10.67 -0.56 2.06
N TYR A 42 -9.49 0.04 1.96
CA TYR A 42 -8.25 -0.69 1.68
C TYR A 42 -7.93 -1.74 2.76
N PHE A 43 -8.04 -1.37 4.04
CA PHE A 43 -7.84 -2.29 5.16
C PHE A 43 -8.75 -3.52 5.06
N PHE A 44 -10.05 -3.31 4.86
CA PHE A 44 -11.00 -4.41 4.74
C PHE A 44 -10.78 -5.26 3.49
N ALA A 45 -10.41 -4.65 2.36
CA ALA A 45 -10.08 -5.39 1.14
C ALA A 45 -8.92 -6.37 1.37
N ILE A 46 -7.85 -5.90 2.02
CA ILE A 46 -6.73 -6.77 2.40
C ILE A 46 -7.21 -7.83 3.39
N LEU A 47 -7.85 -7.44 4.48
CA LEU A 47 -8.26 -8.36 5.53
C LEU A 47 -9.13 -9.50 5.01
N ILE A 48 -10.15 -9.19 4.19
CA ILE A 48 -11.04 -10.18 3.57
C ILE A 48 -10.24 -11.11 2.66
N SER A 49 -9.36 -10.55 1.80
CA SER A 49 -8.54 -11.37 0.89
C SER A 49 -7.67 -12.37 1.66
N GLN A 50 -7.08 -11.95 2.78
CA GLN A 50 -6.19 -12.79 3.57
C GLN A 50 -6.96 -13.86 4.35
N ILE A 51 -8.15 -13.53 4.87
CA ILE A 51 -9.02 -14.52 5.51
C ILE A 51 -9.37 -15.63 4.51
N ILE A 52 -9.72 -15.28 3.27
CA ILE A 52 -10.05 -16.25 2.22
C ILE A 52 -8.85 -17.15 1.92
N ILE A 53 -7.67 -16.58 1.64
CA ILE A 53 -6.46 -17.34 1.29
C ILE A 53 -6.05 -18.27 2.43
N ASN A 54 -6.06 -17.79 3.67
CA ASN A 54 -5.67 -18.58 4.83
C ASN A 54 -6.71 -19.66 5.17
N SER A 55 -7.98 -19.43 4.89
CA SER A 55 -9.03 -20.44 5.01
C SER A 55 -8.86 -21.55 3.98
N ILE A 56 -8.56 -21.21 2.72
CA ILE A 56 -8.27 -22.17 1.65
C ILE A 56 -7.03 -23.00 2.00
N TYR A 57 -5.99 -22.37 2.55
CA TYR A 57 -4.81 -23.09 3.05
C TYR A 57 -5.17 -24.17 4.08
N LEU A 58 -6.02 -23.82 5.05
CA LEU A 58 -6.47 -24.76 6.09
C LEU A 58 -7.35 -25.88 5.52
N MET A 59 -8.22 -25.58 4.56
CA MET A 59 -9.04 -26.60 3.88
C MET A 59 -8.14 -27.61 3.16
N ASN A 60 -7.18 -27.13 2.38
CA ASN A 60 -6.30 -27.99 1.58
C ASN A 60 -5.32 -28.79 2.45
N LYS A 61 -4.80 -28.19 3.52
CA LYS A 61 -3.81 -28.84 4.39
C LYS A 61 -4.43 -29.80 5.41
N CYS A 62 -5.58 -29.43 5.98
CA CYS A 62 -6.19 -30.19 7.08
C CYS A 62 -7.42 -31.02 6.68
N GLY A 63 -7.90 -30.90 5.43
CA GLY A 63 -9.08 -31.62 4.95
C GLY A 63 -10.38 -31.23 5.65
N MET A 64 -10.42 -30.09 6.34
CA MET A 64 -11.55 -29.66 7.17
C MET A 64 -12.67 -29.04 6.32
N ASN A 65 -13.92 -29.28 6.74
CA ASN A 65 -15.11 -28.62 6.17
C ASN A 65 -14.98 -27.09 6.20
N ALA A 66 -15.54 -26.43 5.18
CA ALA A 66 -15.37 -25.00 4.91
C ALA A 66 -15.66 -24.10 6.13
N GLY A 67 -16.72 -24.38 6.90
CA GLY A 67 -17.09 -23.55 8.06
C GLY A 67 -16.05 -23.58 9.20
N LYS A 68 -15.48 -24.74 9.51
CA LYS A 68 -14.44 -24.88 10.56
C LYS A 68 -13.12 -24.24 10.11
N SER A 69 -12.73 -24.47 8.86
CA SER A 69 -11.55 -23.85 8.25
C SER A 69 -11.64 -22.32 8.21
N PHE A 70 -12.83 -21.79 7.90
CA PHE A 70 -13.07 -20.36 7.90
C PHE A 70 -13.02 -19.75 9.29
N GLY A 71 -13.65 -20.37 10.30
CA GLY A 71 -13.61 -19.86 11.67
C GLY A 71 -12.19 -19.82 12.25
N ILE A 72 -11.38 -20.85 12.01
CA ILE A 72 -9.99 -20.89 12.44
C ILE A 72 -9.14 -19.88 11.65
N GLY A 73 -9.27 -19.88 10.32
CA GLY A 73 -8.55 -18.97 9.43
C GLY A 73 -8.85 -17.51 9.74
N PHE A 74 -10.09 -17.21 10.09
CA PHE A 74 -10.53 -15.88 10.52
C PHE A 74 -9.78 -15.40 11.76
N ILE A 75 -9.72 -16.18 12.84
CA ILE A 75 -9.06 -15.73 14.09
C ILE A 75 -7.55 -15.56 13.90
N ILE A 76 -6.89 -16.52 13.21
CA ILE A 76 -5.44 -16.45 12.94
C ILE A 76 -5.10 -15.24 12.08
N THR A 77 -6.00 -14.83 11.18
CA THR A 77 -5.77 -13.69 10.29
C THR A 77 -6.16 -12.38 10.95
N LEU A 78 -7.36 -12.29 11.53
CA LEU A 78 -7.91 -11.04 12.03
C LEU A 78 -7.02 -10.38 13.08
N VAL A 79 -6.52 -11.16 14.05
CA VAL A 79 -5.79 -10.60 15.19
C VAL A 79 -4.46 -9.97 14.75
N PRO A 80 -3.54 -10.67 14.07
CA PRO A 80 -2.28 -10.07 13.61
C PRO A 80 -2.50 -8.94 12.61
N TRP A 81 -3.44 -9.08 11.68
CA TRP A 81 -3.73 -8.02 10.71
C TRP A 81 -4.27 -6.76 11.37
N THR A 82 -5.22 -6.89 12.29
CA THR A 82 -5.78 -5.70 12.98
C THR A 82 -4.75 -5.06 13.89
N LEU A 83 -4.00 -5.84 14.66
CA LEU A 83 -3.05 -5.30 15.63
C LEU A 83 -1.79 -4.72 14.98
N ILE A 84 -1.24 -5.36 13.95
CA ILE A 84 0.01 -4.88 13.36
C ILE A 84 -0.30 -3.88 12.24
N PHE A 85 -1.09 -4.31 11.26
CA PHE A 85 -1.37 -3.48 10.09
C PHE A 85 -2.33 -2.34 10.42
N GLY A 86 -3.37 -2.58 11.22
CA GLY A 86 -4.28 -1.53 11.67
C GLY A 86 -3.57 -0.45 12.50
N ILE A 87 -2.67 -0.82 13.41
CA ILE A 87 -1.86 0.15 14.16
C ILE A 87 -0.94 0.94 13.23
N LEU A 88 -0.30 0.31 12.23
CA LEU A 88 0.50 1.03 11.25
C LEU A 88 -0.33 2.12 10.53
N LEU A 89 -1.55 1.80 10.09
CA LEU A 89 -2.43 2.78 9.45
C LEU A 89 -2.66 3.99 10.35
N ILE A 90 -2.96 3.76 11.64
CA ILE A 90 -3.15 4.84 12.62
C ILE A 90 -1.87 5.65 12.82
N VAL A 91 -0.72 4.98 12.93
CA VAL A 91 0.58 5.62 13.12
C VAL A 91 0.93 6.52 11.94
N LEU A 92 0.73 6.08 10.69
CA LEU A 92 1.01 6.92 9.52
C LEU A 92 0.01 8.07 9.35
N MET A 93 -1.20 7.95 9.90
CA MET A 93 -2.17 9.05 9.97
C MET A 93 -1.79 10.08 11.04
N ALA A 94 -1.37 9.63 12.22
CA ALA A 94 -0.98 10.50 13.33
C ALA A 94 0.39 11.17 13.10
N PHE A 95 1.32 10.45 12.46
CA PHE A 95 2.70 10.89 12.23
C PHE A 95 3.03 10.79 10.73
N PRO A 96 2.53 11.71 9.90
CA PRO A 96 2.75 11.66 8.45
C PRO A 96 4.23 11.74 8.06
N SER A 97 5.06 12.36 8.89
CA SER A 97 6.51 12.43 8.70
C SER A 97 7.16 11.05 8.59
N LEU A 98 6.57 9.97 9.13
CA LEU A 98 7.11 8.62 8.97
C LEU A 98 7.11 8.13 7.52
N LYS A 99 6.21 8.65 6.68
CA LYS A 99 6.21 8.34 5.23
C LYS A 99 7.48 8.82 4.54
N SER A 100 8.13 9.86 5.08
CA SER A 100 9.36 10.45 4.54
C SER A 100 10.50 9.46 4.38
N CYS A 101 10.58 8.45 5.26
CA CYS A 101 11.61 7.41 5.23
C CYS A 101 11.65 6.67 3.88
N PHE A 102 10.48 6.38 3.31
CA PHE A 102 10.38 5.75 1.99
C PHE A 102 10.12 6.76 0.88
N SER A 103 9.38 7.85 1.14
CA SER A 103 9.08 8.84 0.09
C SER A 103 10.33 9.56 -0.39
N ASN A 104 11.32 9.79 0.47
CA ASN A 104 12.55 10.52 0.08
C ASN A 104 13.55 9.64 -0.67
N VAL A 105 13.34 8.32 -0.66
CA VAL A 105 14.16 7.35 -1.41
C VAL A 105 13.38 6.85 -2.62
N ILE A 106 12.33 6.06 -2.39
CA ILE A 106 11.57 5.36 -3.42
C ILE A 106 10.61 6.33 -4.11
N GLY A 107 9.88 7.13 -3.33
CA GLY A 107 8.97 8.13 -3.91
C GLY A 107 9.73 9.16 -4.75
N TYR A 108 10.86 9.65 -4.23
CA TYR A 108 11.73 10.58 -4.93
C TYR A 108 12.26 9.96 -6.21
N PHE A 109 12.77 8.73 -6.16
CA PHE A 109 13.22 8.03 -7.35
C PHE A 109 12.13 8.03 -8.44
N TRP A 110 10.87 7.74 -8.07
CA TRP A 110 9.73 7.70 -9.00
C TRP A 110 9.36 9.06 -9.62
N VAL A 111 9.44 10.15 -8.85
CA VAL A 111 9.03 11.49 -9.33
C VAL A 111 10.19 12.37 -9.79
N SER A 112 11.44 11.96 -9.52
CA SER A 112 12.65 12.77 -9.64
C SER A 112 12.76 13.51 -10.97
N THR A 113 12.66 12.80 -12.10
CA THR A 113 12.79 13.40 -13.43
C THR A 113 11.75 14.50 -13.66
N ARG A 114 10.47 14.22 -13.37
CA ARG A 114 9.37 15.17 -13.57
C ARG A 114 9.50 16.39 -12.66
N ALA A 115 9.77 16.15 -11.39
CA ALA A 115 9.91 17.22 -10.39
C ALA A 115 11.15 18.09 -10.64
N ASN A 116 12.29 17.50 -10.99
CA ASN A 116 13.49 18.27 -11.32
C ASN A 116 13.32 19.10 -12.60
N ASN A 117 12.65 18.56 -13.61
CA ASN A 117 12.35 19.29 -14.85
C ASN A 117 11.38 20.46 -14.58
N LEU A 118 10.34 20.23 -13.78
CA LEU A 118 9.39 21.27 -13.40
C LEU A 118 10.09 22.38 -12.59
N LEU A 119 10.84 22.03 -11.54
CA LEU A 119 11.59 23.01 -10.74
C LEU A 119 12.60 23.81 -11.59
N SER A 120 13.25 23.18 -12.58
CA SER A 120 14.16 23.90 -13.49
C SER A 120 13.43 24.89 -14.39
N LYS A 121 12.18 24.61 -14.75
CA LYS A 121 11.35 25.54 -15.52
C LYS A 121 10.86 26.69 -14.64
N LEU A 122 10.39 26.38 -13.43
CA LEU A 122 9.78 27.33 -12.50
C LEU A 122 10.79 28.30 -11.89
N LEU A 123 11.91 27.78 -11.38
CA LEU A 123 12.89 28.59 -10.67
C LEU A 123 13.73 29.41 -11.63
N MET A 124 14.00 30.66 -11.26
CA MET A 124 15.04 31.47 -11.91
C MET A 124 16.39 30.77 -11.75
N ASP A 125 17.20 30.77 -12.80
CA ASP A 125 18.58 30.29 -12.66
C ASP A 125 19.30 31.17 -11.64
N SER A 126 20.12 30.56 -10.78
CA SER A 126 20.91 31.18 -9.69
C SER A 126 21.83 32.37 -10.07
N LYS A 127 21.76 32.88 -11.30
CA LYS A 127 22.37 34.14 -11.73
C LYS A 127 21.46 35.32 -11.37
N ILE A 128 21.20 35.43 -10.08
CA ILE A 128 20.25 36.34 -9.45
C ILE A 128 21.02 37.54 -8.92
N ASN A 129 21.39 38.48 -9.80
CA ASN A 129 21.94 39.76 -9.36
C ASN A 129 21.32 40.97 -10.08
N GLN A 130 20.46 40.79 -11.09
CA GLN A 130 20.00 41.91 -11.92
C GLN A 130 18.49 42.21 -11.89
N GLU A 131 17.62 41.27 -11.50
CA GLU A 131 16.16 41.51 -11.52
C GLU A 131 15.55 41.78 -10.14
N ILE A 132 16.22 41.40 -9.06
CA ILE A 132 15.74 41.64 -7.69
C ILE A 132 15.70 43.13 -7.33
N GLU A 133 16.62 43.93 -7.87
CA GLU A 133 16.67 45.39 -7.70
C GLU A 133 15.40 46.10 -8.23
N SER A 134 14.60 45.44 -9.08
CA SER A 134 13.43 46.05 -9.73
C SER A 134 12.08 45.80 -9.04
N SER A 135 12.02 44.93 -8.02
CA SER A 135 10.75 44.61 -7.34
C SER A 135 10.49 45.57 -6.17
N GLY A 136 9.40 46.33 -6.19
CA GLY A 136 9.09 47.42 -5.23
C GLY A 136 8.71 47.03 -3.78
N LEU A 137 9.34 46.01 -3.17
CA LEU A 137 9.15 45.66 -1.75
C LEU A 137 9.95 46.60 -0.81
N SER A 138 9.61 46.66 0.49
CA SER A 138 10.34 47.49 1.47
C SER A 138 11.72 46.89 1.83
N GLU A 139 12.69 47.75 2.08
CA GLU A 139 14.12 47.42 2.14
C GLU A 139 14.51 46.41 3.23
N SER A 140 13.84 46.39 4.39
CA SER A 140 14.20 45.48 5.50
C SER A 140 13.69 44.06 5.31
N ASN A 141 12.46 43.90 4.79
CA ASN A 141 11.88 42.58 4.56
C ASN A 141 12.50 41.94 3.31
N LYS A 142 12.81 42.74 2.27
CA LYS A 142 13.54 42.27 1.09
C LYS A 142 14.83 41.54 1.45
N GLN A 143 15.66 42.14 2.29
CA GLN A 143 16.98 41.59 2.59
C GLN A 143 16.93 40.26 3.35
N GLU A 144 15.98 40.08 4.27
CA GLU A 144 15.84 38.83 5.01
C GLU A 144 15.26 37.71 4.13
N TYR A 145 14.20 38.00 3.37
CA TYR A 145 13.63 37.04 2.43
C TYR A 145 14.58 36.72 1.26
N GLN A 146 15.34 37.70 0.76
CA GLN A 146 16.37 37.47 -0.25
C GLN A 146 17.51 36.63 0.30
N LYS A 147 17.96 36.86 1.53
CA LYS A 147 19.03 36.08 2.13
C LYS A 147 18.59 34.63 2.41
N VAL A 148 17.35 34.42 2.84
CA VAL A 148 16.74 33.08 2.97
C VAL A 148 16.59 32.46 1.60
N ALA A 149 16.09 33.18 0.61
CA ALA A 149 15.91 32.69 -0.74
C ALA A 149 17.25 32.39 -1.43
N GLU A 150 18.28 33.21 -1.28
CA GLU A 150 19.66 33.00 -1.74
C GLU A 150 20.31 31.80 -1.05
N THR A 151 20.11 31.67 0.27
CA THR A 151 20.57 30.49 1.02
C THR A 151 19.84 29.24 0.52
N LEU A 152 18.54 29.34 0.28
CA LEU A 152 17.73 28.29 -0.32
C LEU A 152 18.16 28.00 -1.75
N ILE A 153 18.53 28.97 -2.58
CA ILE A 153 19.09 28.78 -3.94
C ILE A 153 20.43 28.08 -3.88
N LYS A 154 21.28 28.45 -2.92
CA LYS A 154 22.60 27.87 -2.72
C LYS A 154 22.51 26.42 -2.24
N ILE A 155 21.50 26.10 -1.42
CA ILE A 155 21.12 24.73 -1.02
C ILE A 155 20.37 24.01 -2.16
N ALA A 156 19.55 24.73 -2.93
CA ALA A 156 18.72 24.29 -4.07
C ALA A 156 19.50 24.16 -5.38
N GLY A 157 20.78 24.51 -5.39
CA GLY A 157 21.72 24.10 -6.44
C GLY A 157 21.62 22.59 -6.69
N ASN A 158 21.16 21.85 -5.68
CA ASN A 158 20.63 20.51 -5.84
C ASN A 158 19.10 20.44 -5.62
N LYS A 159 18.33 20.57 -6.70
CA LYS A 159 16.86 20.42 -6.74
C LYS A 159 16.33 19.14 -6.08
N SER A 160 17.13 18.08 -5.99
CA SER A 160 16.76 16.85 -5.27
C SER A 160 16.51 17.08 -3.78
N ILE A 161 17.27 17.99 -3.16
CA ILE A 161 17.13 18.34 -1.74
C ILE A 161 15.79 19.03 -1.52
N ILE A 162 15.42 19.97 -2.40
CA ILE A 162 14.12 20.65 -2.34
C ILE A 162 12.97 19.64 -2.40
N ILE A 163 12.99 18.74 -3.39
CA ILE A 163 11.90 17.78 -3.60
C ILE A 163 11.75 16.83 -2.40
N ASN A 164 12.85 16.49 -1.74
CA ASN A 164 12.83 15.62 -0.55
C ASN A 164 12.32 16.32 0.70
N GLU A 165 12.55 17.63 0.83
CA GLU A 165 12.07 18.41 1.97
C GLU A 165 10.57 18.77 1.86
N ILE A 166 10.08 18.92 0.63
CA ILE A 166 8.65 19.20 0.40
C ILE A 166 7.82 17.93 0.62
N ASN A 167 6.75 18.08 1.38
CA ASN A 167 5.69 17.10 1.57
C ASN A 167 4.32 17.80 1.46
N PRO A 168 3.21 17.06 1.36
CA PRO A 168 1.92 17.70 1.17
C PRO A 168 1.44 18.58 2.33
N PHE A 169 1.98 18.38 3.55
CA PHE A 169 1.59 19.13 4.75
C PHE A 169 2.27 20.50 4.84
N ASN A 170 3.52 20.61 4.36
CA ASN A 170 4.29 21.85 4.35
C ASN A 170 4.33 22.52 2.95
N PHE A 171 3.59 21.98 1.98
CA PHE A 171 3.65 22.43 0.59
C PHE A 171 3.34 23.92 0.44
N GLU A 172 2.25 24.41 1.05
CA GLU A 172 1.82 25.80 0.96
C GLU A 172 2.85 26.77 1.57
N GLU A 173 3.39 26.41 2.73
CA GLU A 173 4.43 27.19 3.40
C GLU A 173 5.69 27.29 2.53
N LEU A 174 6.17 26.15 2.02
CA LEU A 174 7.35 26.10 1.15
C LEU A 174 7.11 26.79 -0.19
N TRP A 175 5.91 26.69 -0.76
CA TRP A 175 5.55 27.38 -1.99
C TRP A 175 5.61 28.90 -1.83
N ASN A 176 5.13 29.44 -0.70
CA ASN A 176 5.21 30.87 -0.41
C ASN A 176 6.66 31.34 -0.25
N VAL A 177 7.53 30.51 0.33
CA VAL A 177 8.97 30.77 0.42
C VAL A 177 9.65 30.75 -0.96
N PHE A 178 9.22 29.87 -1.87
CA PHE A 178 9.76 29.80 -3.24
C PHE A 178 9.16 30.82 -4.20
N THR A 179 7.98 31.38 -3.91
CA THR A 179 7.30 32.37 -4.75
C THR A 179 8.21 33.50 -5.28
N PRO A 180 9.09 34.14 -4.47
CA PRO A 180 10.02 35.16 -4.99
C PRO A 180 11.07 34.62 -5.97
N LEU A 181 11.31 33.32 -6.00
CA LEU A 181 12.28 32.64 -6.87
C LEU A 181 11.65 32.06 -8.15
N ILE A 182 10.33 31.99 -8.19
CA ILE A 182 9.59 31.51 -9.35
C ILE A 182 9.55 32.63 -10.38
N LYS A 183 9.84 32.29 -11.65
CA LYS A 183 9.74 33.24 -12.76
C LYS A 183 8.33 33.86 -12.79
N PRO A 184 8.16 35.18 -12.96
CA PRO A 184 6.86 35.85 -12.83
C PRO A 184 5.77 35.29 -13.76
N ASN A 185 6.16 34.84 -14.96
CA ASN A 185 5.27 34.22 -15.93
C ASN A 185 4.92 32.75 -15.64
N MET A 186 5.57 32.13 -14.64
CA MET A 186 5.39 30.74 -14.25
C MET A 186 4.67 30.58 -12.91
N ASN A 187 4.45 31.66 -12.15
CA ASN A 187 3.67 31.62 -10.92
C ASN A 187 2.18 31.55 -11.24
N THR A 188 1.74 30.41 -11.78
CA THR A 188 0.35 30.15 -12.15
C THR A 188 -0.24 29.05 -11.27
N PRO A 189 -1.57 29.04 -11.05
CA PRO A 189 -2.25 27.98 -10.30
C PRO A 189 -1.97 26.58 -10.87
N GLU A 190 -1.81 26.46 -12.19
CA GLU A 190 -1.55 25.19 -12.88
C GLU A 190 -0.18 24.63 -12.51
N ASN A 191 0.86 25.45 -12.54
CA ASN A 191 2.22 25.06 -12.18
C ASN A 191 2.35 24.69 -10.69
N LYS A 192 1.62 25.43 -9.84
CA LYS A 192 1.50 25.10 -8.41
C LYS A 192 0.85 23.73 -8.22
N GLN A 193 -0.27 23.48 -8.89
CA GLN A 193 -0.97 22.20 -8.86
C GLN A 193 -0.08 21.06 -9.39
N GLU A 194 0.64 21.28 -10.48
CA GLU A 194 1.53 20.26 -11.07
C GLU A 194 2.63 19.86 -10.09
N LEU A 195 3.25 20.83 -9.39
CA LEU A 195 4.25 20.53 -8.38
C LEU A 195 3.65 19.81 -7.18
N PHE A 196 2.48 20.26 -6.71
CA PHE A 196 1.75 19.62 -5.62
C PHE A 196 1.39 18.17 -5.95
N ASP A 197 0.93 17.89 -7.16
CA ASP A 197 0.61 16.55 -7.64
C ASP A 197 1.82 15.61 -7.60
N LEU A 198 3.00 16.11 -7.98
CA LEU A 198 4.25 15.35 -7.91
C LEU A 198 4.70 15.09 -6.46
N VAL A 199 4.54 16.08 -5.58
CA VAL A 199 4.81 15.93 -4.13
C VAL A 199 3.85 14.91 -3.51
N TYR A 200 2.57 14.95 -3.88
CA TYR A 200 1.56 13.99 -3.42
C TYR A 200 1.85 12.57 -3.93
N GLU A 201 2.25 12.44 -5.20
CA GLU A 201 2.66 11.15 -5.76
C GLU A 201 3.89 10.60 -5.04
N LYS A 202 4.88 11.45 -4.70
CA LYS A 202 6.04 11.06 -3.88
C LYS A 202 5.61 10.50 -2.51
N ASP A 203 4.72 11.19 -1.81
CA ASP A 203 4.21 10.75 -0.49
C ASP A 203 3.46 9.43 -0.57
N ASN A 204 2.62 9.26 -1.61
CA ASN A 204 1.88 8.03 -1.85
C ASN A 204 2.77 6.81 -2.06
N TRP A 205 3.90 6.96 -2.76
CA TRP A 205 4.89 5.89 -2.87
C TRP A 205 5.57 5.57 -1.53
N GLY A 206 5.76 6.57 -0.67
CA GLY A 206 6.25 6.33 0.69
C GLY A 206 5.26 5.54 1.54
N GLU A 207 3.97 5.93 1.51
CA GLU A 207 2.89 5.24 2.21
C GLU A 207 2.66 3.81 1.66
N SER A 208 2.72 3.63 0.34
CA SER A 208 2.53 2.31 -0.28
C SER A 208 3.61 1.32 0.15
N MET A 209 4.86 1.78 0.28
CA MET A 209 5.96 0.95 0.77
C MET A 209 5.78 0.53 2.22
N TRP A 210 5.32 1.44 3.09
CA TRP A 210 4.95 1.06 4.45
C TRP A 210 3.86 -0.03 4.48
N TYR A 211 2.84 0.10 3.63
CA TYR A 211 1.78 -0.91 3.53
C TYR A 211 2.32 -2.25 3.01
N ILE A 212 3.17 -2.24 1.99
CA ILE A 212 3.76 -3.46 1.45
C ILE A 212 4.63 -4.16 2.49
N TYR A 213 5.60 -3.45 3.10
CA TYR A 213 6.51 -4.07 4.06
C TYR A 213 5.79 -4.60 5.30
N THR A 214 4.83 -3.85 5.83
CA THR A 214 4.07 -4.30 7.00
C THR A 214 3.18 -5.48 6.64
N SER A 215 2.57 -5.47 5.45
CA SER A 215 1.82 -6.62 4.96
C SER A 215 2.70 -7.87 4.84
N LEU A 216 3.91 -7.75 4.29
CA LEU A 216 4.85 -8.88 4.20
C LEU A 216 5.20 -9.42 5.58
N LEU A 217 5.46 -8.55 6.56
CA LEU A 217 5.70 -8.94 7.95
C LEU A 217 4.52 -9.72 8.54
N VAL A 218 3.29 -9.23 8.35
CA VAL A 218 2.08 -9.89 8.87
C VAL A 218 1.85 -11.24 8.17
N ILE A 219 2.03 -11.32 6.85
CA ILE A 219 1.97 -12.58 6.10
C ILE A 219 2.97 -13.59 6.67
N SER A 220 4.21 -13.18 6.96
CA SER A 220 5.22 -14.06 7.54
C SER A 220 4.79 -14.60 8.90
N ILE A 221 4.28 -13.73 9.78
CA ILE A 221 3.78 -14.13 11.11
C ILE A 221 2.60 -15.10 10.99
N VAL A 222 1.62 -14.77 10.16
CA VAL A 222 0.42 -15.60 9.95
C VAL A 222 0.79 -16.94 9.32
N SER A 223 1.67 -16.95 8.32
CA SER A 223 2.17 -18.17 7.66
C SER A 223 2.92 -19.07 8.65
N TYR A 224 3.70 -18.48 9.55
CA TYR A 224 4.37 -19.20 10.62
C TYR A 224 3.36 -19.82 11.59
N GLN A 225 2.37 -19.05 12.06
CA GLN A 225 1.30 -19.55 12.93
C GLN A 225 0.51 -20.70 12.29
N LEU A 226 0.17 -20.58 11.00
CA LEU A 226 -0.50 -21.63 10.23
C LEU A 226 0.36 -22.88 10.06
N SER A 227 1.68 -22.72 10.01
CA SER A 227 2.62 -23.84 9.86
C SER A 227 2.79 -24.61 11.16
N VAL A 228 2.89 -23.91 12.30
CA VAL A 228 3.18 -24.50 13.62
C VAL A 228 1.93 -25.02 14.33
N ARG A 229 0.75 -24.43 14.12
CA ARG A 229 -0.49 -24.78 14.85
C ARG A 229 -0.92 -26.25 14.72
N GLY A 230 -0.51 -26.95 13.66
CA GLY A 230 -0.95 -28.31 13.38
C GLY A 230 -2.46 -28.38 13.02
N CYS A 231 -2.89 -29.53 12.51
CA CYS A 231 -4.31 -29.77 12.22
C CYS A 231 -4.96 -30.45 13.42
N VAL A 232 -5.76 -29.72 14.20
CA VAL A 232 -6.57 -30.31 15.27
C VAL A 232 -7.87 -30.82 14.65
N LYS A 233 -7.90 -32.11 14.28
CA LYS A 233 -9.14 -32.76 13.84
C LYS A 233 -10.04 -32.99 15.05
N ASP A 234 -11.27 -32.52 14.96
CA ASP A 234 -12.30 -32.76 15.96
C ASP A 234 -12.77 -34.23 15.89
N ILE A 235 -13.04 -34.85 17.05
CA ILE A 235 -13.45 -36.27 17.15
C ILE A 235 -14.73 -36.52 16.35
N SER A 236 -15.65 -35.55 16.30
CA SER A 236 -16.88 -35.64 15.51
C SER A 236 -16.58 -35.74 14.01
N THR A 237 -15.58 -35.00 13.52
CA THR A 237 -15.18 -35.00 12.12
C THR A 237 -14.44 -36.28 11.75
N MET A 238 -13.64 -36.83 12.65
CA MET A 238 -13.01 -38.15 12.43
C MET A 238 -14.04 -39.28 12.36
N LYS A 239 -15.09 -39.24 13.19
CA LYS A 239 -16.20 -40.20 13.10
C LYS A 239 -16.94 -40.08 11.78
N GLN A 240 -17.27 -38.86 11.36
CA GLN A 240 -17.96 -38.64 10.09
C GLN A 240 -17.13 -39.13 8.89
N GLU A 241 -15.84 -38.80 8.83
CA GLU A 241 -14.93 -39.28 7.77
C GLU A 241 -14.82 -40.82 7.77
N HIS A 242 -14.81 -41.45 8.95
CA HIS A 242 -14.78 -42.91 9.08
C HIS A 242 -16.08 -43.56 8.58
N ASP A 243 -17.23 -43.00 8.95
CA ASP A 243 -18.54 -43.50 8.51
C ASP A 243 -18.73 -43.34 6.99
N GLU A 244 -18.26 -42.22 6.42
CA GLU A 244 -18.25 -42.00 4.97
C GLU A 244 -17.32 -43.00 4.24
N TYR A 245 -16.16 -43.31 4.82
CA TYR A 245 -15.27 -44.34 4.28
C TYR A 245 -15.93 -45.72 4.26
N LEU A 246 -16.57 -46.13 5.36
CA LEU A 246 -17.26 -47.42 5.46
C LEU A 246 -18.40 -47.54 4.45
N LYS A 247 -19.19 -46.48 4.26
CA LYS A 247 -20.24 -46.45 3.23
C LYS A 247 -19.67 -46.62 1.83
N LYS A 248 -18.60 -45.88 1.52
CA LYS A 248 -17.96 -45.96 0.20
C LYS A 248 -17.35 -47.33 -0.06
N GLU A 249 -16.79 -47.98 0.97
CA GLU A 249 -16.26 -49.35 0.87
C GLU A 249 -17.39 -50.35 0.59
N GLN A 250 -18.53 -50.21 1.28
CA GLN A 250 -19.71 -51.05 1.03
C GLN A 250 -20.25 -50.87 -0.39
N GLU A 251 -20.37 -49.63 -0.88
CA GLU A 251 -20.81 -49.35 -2.26
C GLU A 251 -19.85 -49.95 -3.30
N LEU A 252 -18.54 -49.82 -3.09
CA LEU A 252 -17.54 -50.40 -3.99
C LEU A 252 -17.57 -51.94 -3.97
N ASN A 253 -17.77 -52.55 -2.80
CA ASN A 253 -17.89 -54.00 -2.69
C ASN A 253 -19.17 -54.51 -3.36
N GLN A 254 -20.30 -53.84 -3.18
CA GLN A 254 -21.54 -54.15 -3.90
C GLN A 254 -21.38 -54.02 -5.42
N GLN A 255 -20.70 -52.96 -5.89
CA GLN A 255 -20.40 -52.80 -7.32
C GLN A 255 -19.49 -53.91 -7.85
N ARG A 256 -18.48 -54.33 -7.09
CA ARG A 256 -17.60 -55.45 -7.45
C ARG A 256 -18.36 -56.78 -7.50
N GLU A 257 -19.25 -57.03 -6.54
CA GLU A 257 -20.10 -58.23 -6.52
C GLU A 257 -21.02 -58.26 -7.75
N LEU A 258 -21.71 -57.15 -8.05
CA LEU A 258 -22.54 -57.02 -9.24
C LEU A 258 -21.73 -57.25 -10.53
N ALA A 259 -20.55 -56.64 -10.65
CA ALA A 259 -19.68 -56.82 -11.82
C ALA A 259 -19.13 -58.25 -11.96
N SER A 260 -18.85 -58.93 -10.85
CA SER A 260 -18.40 -60.34 -10.86
C SER A 260 -19.53 -61.33 -11.15
N SER A 261 -20.78 -60.94 -10.94
CA SER A 261 -21.97 -61.79 -11.17
C SER A 261 -22.45 -61.80 -12.64
N THR A 262 -21.97 -60.88 -13.47
CA THR A 262 -22.28 -60.86 -14.92
C THR A 262 -21.50 -61.95 -15.67
N ILE A 263 -22.17 -63.06 -16.01
CA ILE A 263 -21.64 -64.12 -16.86
C ILE A 263 -21.56 -63.61 -18.31
N TYR A 264 -20.34 -63.52 -18.86
CA TYR A 264 -20.16 -63.26 -20.29
C TYR A 264 -20.56 -64.51 -21.09
N THR A 265 -21.73 -64.51 -21.71
CA THR A 265 -22.06 -65.49 -22.75
C THR A 265 -21.29 -65.13 -24.01
N LEU A 266 -20.21 -65.85 -24.29
CA LEU A 266 -19.56 -65.83 -25.60
C LEU A 266 -20.51 -66.48 -26.60
N SER A 267 -21.10 -65.68 -27.49
CA SER A 267 -21.84 -66.17 -28.65
C SER A 267 -20.84 -66.81 -29.62
N THR A 268 -20.80 -68.15 -29.66
CA THR A 268 -20.13 -68.93 -30.70
C THR A 268 -20.88 -68.85 -32.02
#